data_AF-A0A5T8J9R8-F1
#
_entry.id   AF-A0A5T8J9R8-F1
#
_cell.length_a   1.000
_cell.length_b   1.000
_cell.length_c   1.000
_cell.angle_alpha   90.00
_cell.angle_beta   90.00
_cell.angle_gamma   90.00
#
_symmetry.space_group_name_H-M   'P 1'
#
loop_
_entity.id
_entity.type
_entity.pdbx_description
1 polymer ?
#
loop_
_entity_poly.entity_id
_entity_poly.type
_entity_poly.pdbx_seq_one_letter_code
_entity_poly.pdbx_strand_id
1 'polypeptide(L)'
;ITAPETQTIRDLVLAPMQRGDINQSSFAFRVARDGEEWYQDEDGVVIREITRFSRLLDVSPVTYPAYQEADSAVRSMKAWQEARDSSALQKAINQRMARERVLTLLNA
;
A
#
# COMPACT_ATOMS: atom_id res chain seq x y z
N ILE A 1 10.55 -15.28 2.03
CA ILE A 1 12.00 -15.01 2.20
C ILE A 1 12.28 -15.13 3.68
N THR A 2 13.26 -15.93 4.07
CA THR A 2 13.70 -16.06 5.47
C THR A 2 14.99 -15.28 5.63
N ALA A 3 15.05 -14.40 6.62
CA ALA A 3 16.26 -13.63 6.89
C ALA A 3 17.40 -14.58 7.33
N PRO A 4 18.65 -14.35 6.94
CA PRO A 4 19.78 -15.14 7.44
C PRO A 4 19.94 -15.00 8.95
N GLU A 5 20.20 -16.11 9.63
CA GLU A 5 20.41 -16.16 11.08
C GLU A 5 21.84 -15.77 11.47
N THR A 6 22.22 -14.54 11.14
CA THR A 6 23.51 -13.96 11.56
C THR A 6 23.29 -12.86 12.59
N GLN A 7 24.27 -12.66 13.46
CA GLN A 7 24.22 -11.61 14.47
C GLN A 7 23.98 -10.23 13.84
N THR A 8 24.68 -9.92 12.74
CA THR A 8 24.53 -8.64 12.05
C THR A 8 23.10 -8.38 11.57
N ILE A 9 22.43 -9.37 10.97
CA ILE A 9 21.05 -9.21 10.49
C ILE A 9 20.08 -9.10 11.67
N ARG A 10 20.30 -9.87 12.72
CA ARG A 10 19.49 -9.82 13.94
C ARG A 10 19.56 -8.46 14.61
N ASP A 11 20.76 -7.94 14.81
CA ASP A 11 21.00 -6.76 15.64
C ASP A 11 20.77 -5.45 14.87
N LEU A 12 21.11 -5.40 13.57
CA LEU A 12 21.04 -4.17 12.77
C LEU A 12 19.76 -4.05 11.92
N VAL A 13 19.06 -5.15 11.66
CA VAL A 13 17.87 -5.13 10.79
C VAL A 13 16.63 -5.56 11.57
N LEU A 14 16.62 -6.78 12.12
CA LEU A 14 15.42 -7.34 12.73
C LEU A 14 15.07 -6.68 14.06
N ALA A 15 16.05 -6.46 14.95
CA ALA A 15 15.80 -5.88 16.27
C ALA A 15 15.28 -4.43 16.18
N PRO A 16 15.82 -3.52 15.34
CA PRO A 16 15.26 -2.18 15.17
C PRO A 16 13.84 -2.18 14.58
N MET A 17 13.57 -3.05 13.61
CA MET A 17 12.21 -3.21 13.06
C MET A 17 11.21 -3.74 14.10
N GLN A 18 11.64 -4.69 14.94
CA GLN A 18 10.79 -5.25 16.00
C GLN A 18 10.51 -4.25 17.12
N ARG A 19 11.51 -3.46 17.54
CA ARG A 19 11.32 -2.38 18.52
C ARG A 19 10.49 -1.22 17.97
N GLY A 20 10.48 -1.04 16.65
CA GLY A 20 9.72 0.00 15.97
C GLY A 20 10.52 1.25 15.62
N ASP A 21 11.86 1.21 15.70
CA ASP A 21 12.69 2.33 15.20
C ASP A 21 12.71 2.38 13.66
N ILE A 22 12.33 1.29 13.01
CA ILE A 22 12.12 1.20 11.55
C ILE A 22 10.71 0.66 11.35
N ASN A 23 9.75 1.57 11.18
CA ASN A 23 8.33 1.25 11.08
C ASN A 23 7.61 1.99 9.93
N GLN A 24 8.31 2.80 9.14
CA GLN A 24 7.74 3.57 8.02
C GLN A 24 8.35 3.16 6.68
N SER A 25 7.67 3.44 5.57
CA SER A 25 8.11 3.12 4.21
C SER A 25 8.52 4.37 3.44
N SER A 26 9.52 4.26 2.57
CA SER A 26 9.77 5.22 1.49
C SER A 26 9.73 4.51 0.15
N PHE A 27 9.52 5.28 -0.91
CA PHE A 27 9.48 4.77 -2.27
C PHE A 27 10.01 5.81 -3.26
N ALA A 28 10.77 5.35 -4.24
CA ALA A 28 11.22 6.14 -5.37
C ALA A 28 10.39 5.83 -6.61
N PHE A 29 10.00 6.86 -7.37
CA PHE A 29 9.21 6.69 -8.59
C PHE A 29 9.56 7.72 -9.66
N ARG A 30 9.10 7.47 -10.89
CA ARG A 30 9.13 8.43 -11.99
C ARG A 30 7.71 8.87 -12.31
N VAL A 31 7.52 10.16 -12.51
CA VAL A 31 6.26 10.72 -12.99
C VAL A 31 6.05 10.31 -14.44
N ALA A 32 4.81 10.05 -14.84
CA ALA A 32 4.47 9.77 -16.23
C ALA A 32 4.46 11.06 -17.06
N ARG A 33 4.58 10.93 -18.39
CA ARG A 33 4.25 12.05 -19.28
C ARG A 33 2.81 12.48 -19.00
N ASP A 34 2.58 13.78 -18.86
CA ASP A 34 1.27 14.36 -18.53
C ASP A 34 0.69 13.78 -17.22
N GLY A 35 1.56 13.38 -16.28
CA GLY A 35 1.18 12.79 -14.98
C GLY A 35 1.39 13.73 -13.79
N GLU A 36 1.58 15.02 -14.05
CA GLU A 36 1.70 16.06 -13.04
C GLU A 36 1.09 17.37 -13.50
N GLU A 37 0.63 18.15 -12.53
CA GLU A 37 0.13 19.50 -12.69
C GLU A 37 0.77 20.41 -11.65
N TRP A 38 0.96 21.66 -12.03
CA TRP A 38 1.48 22.72 -11.16
C TRP A 38 0.48 23.84 -11.10
N TYR A 39 0.11 24.25 -9.89
CA TYR A 39 -0.80 25.36 -9.68
C TYR A 39 -0.43 26.11 -8.40
N GLN A 40 -1.01 27.30 -8.23
CA GLN A 40 -0.83 28.13 -7.05
C GLN A 40 -2.16 28.19 -6.31
N ASP A 41 -2.15 27.99 -4.99
CA ASP A 41 -3.36 28.17 -4.17
C ASP A 41 -3.65 29.65 -3.89
N GLU A 42 -4.76 29.89 -3.18
CA GLU A 42 -5.22 31.24 -2.82
C GLU A 42 -4.23 32.00 -1.92
N ASP A 43 -3.40 31.28 -1.16
CA ASP A 43 -2.38 31.83 -0.27
C ASP A 43 -1.02 32.04 -0.98
N GLY A 44 -0.94 31.72 -2.27
CA GLY A 44 0.25 31.89 -3.08
C GLY A 44 1.25 30.73 -3.00
N VAL A 45 0.88 29.59 -2.41
CA VAL A 45 1.73 28.40 -2.32
C VAL A 45 1.71 27.67 -3.66
N VAL A 46 2.90 27.38 -4.19
CA VAL A 46 3.05 26.57 -5.41
C VAL A 46 2.90 25.10 -5.04
N ILE A 47 1.89 24.45 -5.61
CA ILE A 47 1.56 23.04 -5.41
C ILE A 47 1.92 22.26 -6.66
N ARG A 48 2.57 21.12 -6.47
CA ARG A 48 2.79 20.10 -7.49
C ARG A 48 1.93 18.90 -7.18
N GLU A 49 0.94 18.64 -8.02
CA GLU A 49 0.11 17.46 -7.93
C GLU A 49 0.63 16.39 -8.88
N ILE A 50 0.83 15.17 -8.39
CA ILE A 50 1.28 14.04 -9.19
C ILE A 50 0.13 13.05 -9.32
N THR A 51 -0.46 12.97 -10.50
CA THR A 51 -1.65 12.15 -10.78
C THR A 51 -1.30 10.78 -11.33
N ARG A 52 -0.10 10.61 -11.92
CA ARG A 52 0.31 9.33 -12.53
C ARG A 52 1.81 9.08 -12.49
N PHE A 53 2.19 7.89 -12.03
CA PHE A 53 3.57 7.39 -12.11
C PHE A 53 3.79 6.60 -13.40
N SER A 54 4.93 6.75 -14.05
CA SER A 54 5.36 5.88 -15.16
C SER A 54 6.00 4.59 -14.65
N ARG A 55 6.68 4.66 -13.49
CA ARG A 55 7.36 3.51 -12.89
C ARG A 55 7.60 3.75 -11.40
N LEU A 56 7.35 2.72 -10.60
CA LEU A 56 7.86 2.57 -9.24
C LEU A 56 9.24 1.92 -9.30
N LEU A 57 10.25 2.55 -8.69
CA LEU A 57 11.65 2.14 -8.75
C LEU A 57 12.02 1.28 -7.54
N ASP A 58 11.69 1.76 -6.33
CA ASP A 58 11.94 1.05 -5.09
C ASP A 58 10.78 1.25 -4.10
N VAL A 59 10.74 0.35 -3.11
CA VAL A 59 10.01 0.51 -1.86
C VAL A 59 10.90 -0.06 -0.77
N SER A 60 11.14 0.68 0.31
CA SER A 60 12.04 0.26 1.38
C SER A 60 11.58 0.74 2.75
N PRO A 61 11.81 -0.05 3.81
CA PRO A 61 11.57 0.38 5.18
C PRO A 61 12.62 1.42 5.59
N VAL A 62 12.18 2.45 6.29
CA VAL A 62 12.98 3.60 6.73
C VAL A 62 12.54 4.05 8.13
N THR A 63 13.44 4.74 8.82
CA THR A 63 13.12 5.44 10.07
C THR A 63 12.46 6.81 9.80
N TYR A 64 12.84 7.46 8.69
CA TYR A 64 12.34 8.79 8.31
C TYR A 64 11.91 8.77 6.83
N PRO A 65 10.60 8.71 6.54
CA PRO A 65 10.09 8.66 5.19
C PRO A 65 10.02 10.05 4.57
N ALA A 66 10.11 10.10 3.24
CA ALA A 66 9.84 11.32 2.49
C ALA A 66 8.36 11.75 2.61
N TYR A 67 7.47 10.81 2.91
CA TYR A 67 6.02 11.02 3.06
C TYR A 67 5.56 10.43 4.40
N GLN A 68 5.07 11.27 5.32
CA GLN A 68 4.79 10.84 6.69
C GLN A 68 3.66 9.81 6.82
N GLU A 69 2.78 9.72 5.83
CA GLU A 69 1.67 8.75 5.79
C GLU A 69 2.10 7.35 5.29
N ALA A 70 3.36 7.18 4.86
CA ALA A 70 3.83 5.91 4.31
C ALA A 70 4.26 4.93 5.43
N ASP A 71 3.46 3.90 5.67
CA ASP A 71 3.68 2.86 6.70
C ASP A 71 4.45 1.62 6.14
N SER A 72 5.33 1.02 6.96
CA SER A 72 6.10 -0.21 6.70
C SER A 72 5.62 -1.38 7.56
N ALA A 73 4.32 -1.67 7.54
CA ALA A 73 3.80 -2.77 8.35
C ALA A 73 3.98 -4.13 7.64
N VAL A 74 5.02 -4.91 7.98
CA VAL A 74 5.11 -6.35 7.64
C VAL A 74 3.89 -7.12 8.18
N ARG A 75 3.29 -6.65 9.28
CA ARG A 75 2.06 -7.21 9.87
C ARG A 75 0.78 -6.88 9.08
N SER A 76 0.74 -5.76 8.35
CA SER A 76 -0.47 -5.40 7.58
C SER A 76 -0.65 -6.31 6.38
N MET A 77 0.43 -6.79 5.76
CA MET A 77 0.34 -7.77 4.67
C MET A 77 -0.26 -9.10 5.14
N LYS A 78 0.08 -9.56 6.35
CA LYS A 78 -0.49 -10.79 6.92
C LYS A 78 -1.96 -10.60 7.30
N ALA A 79 -2.31 -9.48 7.93
CA ALA A 79 -3.69 -9.13 8.23
C ALA A 79 -4.54 -8.94 6.95
N TRP A 80 -3.95 -8.36 5.89
CA TRP A 80 -4.58 -8.21 4.58
C TRP A 80 -4.74 -9.56 3.86
N GLN A 81 -3.74 -10.44 3.93
CA GLN A 81 -3.83 -11.81 3.42
C GLN A 81 -4.90 -12.61 4.19
N GLU A 82 -4.92 -12.54 5.52
CA GLU A 82 -5.93 -13.18 6.37
C GLU A 82 -7.34 -12.61 6.11
N ALA A 83 -7.48 -11.31 5.87
CA ALA A 83 -8.74 -10.69 5.47
C ALA A 83 -9.17 -11.11 4.05
N ARG A 84 -8.23 -11.28 3.12
CA ARG A 84 -8.50 -11.71 1.74
C ARG A 84 -8.85 -13.19 1.65
N ASP A 85 -8.21 -14.02 2.47
CA ASP A 85 -8.47 -15.45 2.59
C ASP A 85 -9.71 -15.74 3.45
N SER A 86 -10.24 -14.73 4.15
CA SER A 86 -11.50 -14.87 4.86
C SER A 86 -12.64 -15.10 3.87
N SER A 87 -13.40 -16.18 4.11
CA SER A 87 -14.59 -16.62 3.34
C SER A 87 -15.67 -15.54 3.09
N ALA A 88 -15.52 -14.34 3.67
CA ALA A 88 -16.39 -13.19 3.50
C ALA A 88 -16.41 -12.67 2.05
N LEU A 89 -15.27 -12.64 1.36
CA LEU A 89 -15.21 -12.19 -0.04
C LEU A 89 -15.96 -13.15 -0.97
N GLN A 90 -15.75 -14.47 -0.78
CA GLN A 90 -16.46 -15.50 -1.55
C GLN A 90 -17.97 -15.48 -1.29
N LYS A 91 -18.38 -15.28 -0.03
CA LYS A 91 -19.80 -15.11 0.34
C LYS A 91 -20.41 -13.88 -0.32
N ALA A 92 -19.71 -12.74 -0.35
CA ALA A 92 -20.20 -11.52 -0.98
C ALA A 92 -20.36 -11.67 -2.50
N ILE A 93 -19.41 -12.32 -3.17
CA ILE A 93 -19.48 -12.62 -4.62
C ILE A 93 -20.66 -13.55 -4.91
N ASN A 94 -20.83 -14.62 -4.12
CA ASN A 94 -21.93 -15.56 -4.29
C ASN A 94 -23.31 -14.90 -4.06
N GLN A 95 -23.42 -14.03 -3.05
CA GLN A 95 -24.65 -13.28 -2.78
C GLN A 95 -25.00 -12.30 -3.91
N ARG A 96 -24.01 -11.61 -4.47
CA ARG A 96 -24.21 -10.71 -5.62
C ARG A 96 -24.70 -11.47 -6.85
N MET A 97 -24.04 -12.57 -7.19
CA MET A 97 -24.41 -13.44 -8.31
C MET A 97 -25.82 -14.03 -8.13
N ALA A 98 -26.20 -14.43 -6.91
CA ALA A 98 -27.54 -14.91 -6.61
C ALA A 98 -28.60 -13.81 -6.80
N ARG A 99 -28.30 -12.59 -6.34
CA ARG A 99 -29.20 -11.43 -6.49
C ARG A 99 -29.40 -11.03 -7.94
N GLU A 100 -28.33 -11.00 -8.74
CA GLU A 100 -28.39 -10.69 -10.18
C GLU A 100 -29.22 -11.73 -10.96
N ARG A 101 -29.08 -13.02 -10.64
CA ARG A 101 -29.91 -14.09 -11.23
C ARG A 101 -31.39 -13.95 -10.89
N VAL A 102 -31.70 -13.64 -9.63
CA VAL A 102 -33.09 -13.40 -9.19
C VAL A 102 -33.69 -12.19 -9.89
N LEU A 103 -32.95 -11.09 -10.03
CA LEU A 103 -33.36 -9.90 -10.77
C LEU A 103 -33.61 -10.18 -12.26
N THR A 104 -32.81 -11.06 -12.87
CA THR A 104 -32.97 -11.45 -14.28
C THR A 104 -34.21 -12.31 -14.48
N LEU A 105 -34.53 -13.20 -13.53
CA LEU A 105 -35.74 -14.03 -13.56
C LEU A 105 -37.02 -13.24 -13.26
N LEU A 106 -36.95 -12.17 -12.47
CA LEU A 106 -38.08 -11.29 -12.16
C LEU A 106 -38.41 -10.31 -13.30
N ASN A 107 -37.45 -10.04 -14.18
CA ASN A 107 -37.61 -9.16 -15.35
C ASN A 107 -37.86 -9.92 -16.67
N ALA A 108 -38.13 -11.24 -16.60
CA ALA A 108 -38.45 -12.10 -17.74
C ALA A 108 -39.95 -12.39 -17.84
#